data_AF-A0A370LE95-F1
#
_entry.id   AF-A0A370LE95-F1
#
_cell.length_a   1.000
_cell.length_b   1.000
_cell.length_c   1.000
_cell.angle_alpha   90.00
_cell.angle_beta   90.00
_cell.angle_gamma   90.00
#
_symmetry.space_group_name_H-M   'P 1'
#
loop_
_entity.id
_entity.type
_entity.pdbx_description
1 polymer ?
#
loop_
_entity_poly.entity_id
_entity_poly.type
_entity_poly.pdbx_seq_one_letter_code
_entity_poly.pdbx_strand_id
1 'polypeptide(L)'
;MMEYDKHSEREEATEKVLSILEEWAKIPRFIWFRKLQRISEIEKGLLRNVINDLKKSREIVEIHGDNKRKLFCLKKHLKKCQEEENRFRGKETIAKDGSKTRIILGKTKASERTRKRLEKQSRKRQVKARAKKKNKSGRVA
;
A
#
# COMPACT_ATOMS: atom_id res chain seq x y z
N MET A 1 33.49 3.63 -26.59
CA MET A 1 33.40 4.85 -25.75
C MET A 1 31.93 5.28 -25.53
N MET A 2 31.00 4.33 -25.29
CA MET A 2 29.56 4.61 -25.15
C MET A 2 28.91 3.92 -23.92
N GLU A 3 29.68 3.16 -23.13
CA GLU A 3 29.17 2.46 -21.94
C GLU A 3 29.33 3.27 -20.65
N TYR A 4 30.25 4.24 -20.60
CA TYR A 4 30.50 5.06 -19.41
C TYR A 4 29.36 6.04 -19.12
N ASP A 5 28.73 6.61 -20.15
CA ASP A 5 27.66 7.61 -19.96
C ASP A 5 26.43 7.04 -19.26
N LYS A 6 26.03 5.80 -19.60
CA LYS A 6 24.89 5.12 -18.94
C LYS A 6 25.16 4.74 -17.49
N HIS A 7 26.42 4.56 -17.11
CA HIS A 7 26.77 4.25 -15.73
C HIS A 7 26.74 5.53 -14.88
N SER A 8 27.27 6.63 -15.41
CA SER A 8 27.25 7.95 -14.75
C SER A 8 25.83 8.44 -14.48
N GLU A 9 24.96 8.37 -15.49
CA GLU A 9 23.55 8.78 -15.34
C GLU A 9 22.80 7.95 -14.28
N ARG A 10 23.16 6.67 -14.12
CA ARG A 10 22.57 5.80 -13.09
C ARG A 10 23.08 6.14 -11.70
N GLU A 11 24.37 6.42 -11.55
CA GLU A 11 24.96 6.80 -10.27
C GLU A 11 24.37 8.13 -9.78
N GLU A 12 24.30 9.13 -10.65
CA GLU A 12 23.67 10.42 -10.35
C GLU A 12 22.19 10.27 -9.96
N ALA A 13 21.45 9.43 -10.69
CA ALA A 13 20.06 9.13 -10.37
C ALA A 13 19.93 8.41 -9.01
N THR A 14 20.90 7.56 -8.67
CA THR A 14 20.92 6.82 -7.40
C THR A 14 21.18 7.76 -6.23
N GLU A 15 22.15 8.66 -6.34
CA GLU A 15 22.45 9.67 -5.33
C GLU A 15 21.26 10.61 -5.11
N LYS A 16 20.62 11.08 -6.19
CA LYS A 16 19.41 11.91 -6.09
C LYS A 16 18.28 11.18 -5.34
N VAL A 17 18.05 9.91 -5.66
CA VAL A 17 17.02 9.09 -4.99
C VAL A 17 17.35 8.89 -3.51
N LEU A 18 18.61 8.61 -3.17
CA LEU A 18 19.06 8.45 -1.79
C LEU A 18 18.90 9.74 -0.99
N SER A 19 19.32 10.88 -1.54
CA SER A 19 19.16 12.20 -0.90
C SER A 19 17.69 12.52 -0.60
N ILE A 20 16.80 12.31 -1.57
CA ILE A 20 15.35 12.50 -1.37
C ILE A 20 14.83 11.56 -0.28
N LEU A 21 15.26 10.29 -0.29
CA LEU A 21 14.84 9.34 0.72
C LEU A 21 15.34 9.68 2.12
N GLU A 22 16.54 10.26 2.26
CA GLU A 22 17.07 10.75 3.54
C GLU A 22 16.31 11.97 4.06
N GLU A 23 16.01 12.94 3.20
CA GLU A 23 15.16 14.08 3.56
C GLU A 23 13.77 13.64 3.99
N TRP A 24 13.17 12.71 3.24
CA TRP A 24 11.89 12.13 3.61
C TRP A 24 11.98 11.29 4.87
N ALA A 25 13.10 10.64 5.16
CA ALA A 25 13.26 9.87 6.39
C ALA A 25 13.33 10.75 7.65
N LYS A 26 13.66 12.05 7.54
CA LYS A 26 13.56 13.01 8.66
C LYS A 26 12.11 13.21 9.12
N ILE A 27 11.16 13.12 8.19
CA ILE A 27 9.72 13.15 8.48
C ILE A 27 9.23 11.70 8.36
N PRO A 28 9.15 10.89 9.43
CA PRO A 28 8.98 9.43 9.39
C PRO A 28 7.72 8.95 8.63
N ARG A 29 7.79 9.01 7.30
CA ARG A 29 6.71 8.79 6.37
C ARG A 29 7.29 8.01 5.20
N PHE A 30 6.51 7.03 4.75
CA PHE A 30 6.84 6.30 3.55
C PHE A 30 6.59 7.14 2.31
N ILE A 31 7.46 7.00 1.31
CA ILE A 31 7.23 7.58 -0.01
C ILE A 31 6.70 6.53 -0.98
N TRP A 32 5.71 6.90 -1.78
CA TRP A 32 5.17 6.04 -2.84
C TRP A 32 5.86 6.33 -4.16
N PHE A 33 6.02 5.30 -4.98
CA PHE A 33 6.77 5.34 -6.25
C PHE A 33 6.48 6.59 -7.11
N ARG A 34 5.20 6.92 -7.30
CA ARG A 34 4.78 8.02 -8.18
C ARG A 34 5.15 9.40 -7.64
N LYS A 35 5.24 9.56 -6.32
CA LYS A 35 5.70 10.81 -5.71
C LYS A 35 7.20 10.92 -5.74
N LEU A 36 7.92 9.82 -5.53
CA LEU A 36 9.36 9.79 -5.71
C LEU A 36 9.71 10.21 -7.14
N GLN A 37 9.06 9.63 -8.15
CA GLN A 37 9.21 10.02 -9.56
C GLN A 37 8.92 11.50 -9.80
N ARG A 38 7.89 12.07 -9.15
CA ARG A 38 7.51 13.48 -9.33
C ARG A 38 8.51 14.45 -8.69
N ILE A 39 9.18 14.04 -7.62
CA ILE A 39 10.18 14.88 -6.93
C ILE A 39 11.52 14.77 -7.63
N SER A 40 11.91 13.57 -8.03
CA SER A 40 13.23 13.33 -8.63
C SER A 40 13.30 13.73 -10.10
N GLU A 41 12.16 13.93 -10.76
CA GLU A 41 12.05 14.21 -12.21
C GLU A 41 12.77 13.15 -13.09
N ILE A 42 12.99 11.96 -12.54
CA ILE A 42 13.67 10.85 -13.22
C ILE A 42 12.66 10.07 -14.07
N GLU A 43 13.10 9.61 -15.23
CA GLU A 43 12.32 8.72 -16.08
C GLU A 43 11.92 7.43 -15.33
N LYS A 44 10.68 6.98 -15.51
CA LYS A 44 10.11 5.83 -14.82
C LYS A 44 10.96 4.56 -14.94
N GLY A 45 11.56 4.32 -16.11
CA GLY A 45 12.40 3.16 -16.39
C GLY A 45 13.68 3.17 -15.56
N LEU A 46 14.39 4.31 -15.58
CA LEU A 46 15.62 4.51 -14.81
C LEU A 46 15.37 4.41 -13.30
N LEU A 47 14.31 5.08 -12.81
CA LEU A 47 13.95 5.03 -11.39
C LEU A 47 13.65 3.60 -10.92
N ARG A 48 13.04 2.77 -11.78
CA ARG A 48 12.75 1.37 -11.44
C ARG A 48 14.02 0.53 -11.35
N ASN A 49 15.00 0.78 -12.20
CA ASN A 49 16.29 0.10 -12.16
C ASN A 49 17.06 0.48 -10.88
N VAL A 50 17.16 1.78 -10.59
CA VAL A 50 17.77 2.31 -9.37
C VAL A 50 17.15 1.69 -8.12
N ILE A 51 15.81 1.68 -8.01
CA ILE A 51 15.13 1.08 -6.86
C ILE A 51 15.39 -0.43 -6.77
N ASN A 52 15.43 -1.15 -7.89
CA ASN A 52 15.72 -2.57 -7.89
C ASN A 52 17.15 -2.85 -7.41
N ASP A 53 18.12 -2.03 -7.78
CA ASP A 53 19.50 -2.18 -7.36
C ASP A 53 19.66 -1.81 -5.87
N LEU A 54 19.05 -0.71 -5.42
CA LEU A 54 19.00 -0.35 -3.99
C LEU A 54 18.27 -1.41 -3.14
N LYS A 55 17.32 -2.13 -3.71
CA LYS A 55 16.64 -3.26 -3.07
C LYS A 55 17.55 -4.49 -2.97
N LYS A 56 18.35 -4.79 -4.00
CA LYS A 56 19.37 -5.86 -3.95
C LYS A 56 20.42 -5.56 -2.88
N SER A 57 20.87 -4.30 -2.80
CA SER A 57 21.82 -3.81 -1.79
C SER A 57 21.24 -3.74 -0.37
N ARG A 58 19.93 -4.01 -0.20
CA ARG A 58 19.19 -3.97 1.08
C ARG A 58 19.21 -2.60 1.78
N GLU A 59 19.43 -1.53 1.02
CA GLU A 59 19.42 -0.16 1.55
C GLU A 59 17.98 0.36 1.68
N ILE A 60 17.10 -0.07 0.79
CA ILE A 60 15.68 0.29 0.77
C ILE A 60 14.81 -0.92 1.13
N VAL A 61 13.76 -0.66 1.90
CA VAL A 61 12.69 -1.63 2.20
C VAL A 61 11.43 -1.23 1.46
N GLU A 62 10.84 -2.20 0.75
CA GLU A 62 9.54 -2.07 0.09
C GLU A 62 8.45 -2.60 1.02
N ILE A 63 7.49 -1.74 1.36
CA ILE A 63 6.29 -2.10 2.11
C ILE A 63 5.07 -1.95 1.19
N HIS A 64 4.11 -2.86 1.35
CA HIS A 64 2.82 -2.74 0.70
C HIS A 64 1.88 -1.98 1.63
N GLY A 65 1.52 -0.76 1.24
CA GLY A 65 0.51 0.01 1.98
C GLY A 65 -0.90 -0.55 1.77
N ASP A 66 -1.83 -0.13 2.62
CA ASP A 66 -3.23 -0.61 2.65
C ASP A 66 -3.98 -0.42 1.30
N ASN A 67 -3.53 0.51 0.45
CA ASN A 67 -4.08 0.78 -0.89
C ASN A 67 -3.40 -0.02 -2.02
N LYS A 68 -2.72 -1.13 -1.70
CA LYS A 68 -1.85 -1.90 -2.65
C LYS A 68 -0.74 -1.05 -3.28
N ARG A 69 -0.43 0.10 -2.70
CA ARG A 69 0.62 1.00 -3.17
C ARG A 69 1.96 0.52 -2.63
N LYS A 70 2.98 0.50 -3.48
CA LYS A 70 4.36 0.24 -3.08
C LYS A 70 4.93 1.48 -2.40
N LEU A 71 5.33 1.30 -1.17
CA LEU A 71 5.91 2.29 -0.29
C LEU A 71 7.38 1.95 -0.08
N PHE A 72 8.23 2.97 -0.11
CA PHE A 72 9.67 2.83 0.05
C PHE A 72 10.15 3.66 1.24
N CYS A 73 11.16 3.13 1.94
CA CYS A 73 11.87 3.80 3.02
C CYS A 73 13.29 3.23 3.12
N LEU A 74 14.22 4.03 3.62
CA LEU A 74 15.56 3.56 3.99
C LEU A 74 15.47 2.56 5.15
N LYS A 75 16.23 1.48 5.06
CA LYS A 75 16.28 0.44 6.10
C LYS A 75 16.67 1.00 7.47
N LYS A 76 17.57 2.00 7.50
CA LYS A 76 18.01 2.71 8.72
C LYS A 76 16.85 3.36 9.47
N HIS A 77 15.83 3.83 8.75
CA HIS A 77 14.70 4.58 9.30
C HIS A 77 13.41 3.75 9.41
N LEU A 78 13.45 2.49 9.02
CA LEU A 78 12.29 1.59 8.98
C LEU A 78 11.54 1.55 10.31
N LYS A 79 12.26 1.40 11.43
CA LYS A 79 11.66 1.29 12.77
C LYS A 79 10.85 2.54 13.13
N LYS A 80 11.40 3.72 12.86
CA LYS A 80 10.72 5.01 13.10
C LYS A 80 9.49 5.20 12.21
N CYS A 81 9.60 4.85 10.93
CA CYS A 81 8.47 4.91 10.00
C CYS A 81 7.35 3.94 10.38
N GLN A 82 7.69 2.73 10.86
CA GLN A 82 6.72 1.76 11.36
C GLN A 82 6.06 2.21 12.67
N GLU A 83 6.83 2.79 13.59
CA GLU A 83 6.30 3.30 14.86
C GLU A 83 5.27 4.41 14.62
N GLU A 84 5.53 5.35 13.71
CA GLU A 84 4.59 6.41 13.37
C GLU A 84 3.36 5.92 12.60
N GLU A 85 3.50 4.94 11.70
CA GLU A 85 2.35 4.29 11.07
C GLU A 85 1.47 3.59 12.12
N ASN A 86 2.10 2.83 13.03
CA ASN A 86 1.43 2.14 14.12
C ASN A 86 0.87 3.09 15.20
N ARG A 87 1.39 4.31 15.31
CA ARG A 87 0.91 5.32 16.25
C ARG A 87 -0.55 5.69 15.98
N PHE A 88 -0.95 5.69 14.71
CA PHE A 88 -2.32 6.01 14.28
C PHE A 88 -3.12 4.76 13.88
N ARG A 89 -2.47 3.63 13.59
CA ARG A 89 -3.15 2.39 13.19
C ARG A 89 -3.86 1.75 14.38
N GLY A 90 -5.19 1.80 14.37
CA GLY A 90 -6.04 1.10 15.34
C GLY A 90 -6.31 1.82 16.65
N LYS A 91 -5.76 3.02 16.87
CA LYS A 91 -6.11 3.84 18.04
C LYS A 91 -7.45 4.55 17.85
N GLU A 92 -8.24 4.59 18.92
CA GLU A 92 -9.47 5.38 19.00
C GLU A 92 -9.10 6.84 19.18
N THR A 93 -9.43 7.70 18.22
CA THR A 93 -9.33 9.15 18.39
C THR A 93 -10.70 9.68 18.81
N ILE A 94 -10.70 10.49 19.86
CA ILE A 94 -11.90 11.19 20.34
C ILE A 94 -12.11 12.40 19.42
N ALA A 95 -13.24 12.46 18.72
CA ALA A 95 -13.61 13.66 17.96
C ALA A 95 -13.83 14.84 18.93
N LYS A 96 -13.77 16.09 18.45
CA LYS A 96 -14.08 17.28 19.29
C LYS A 96 -15.43 17.17 20.01
N ASP A 97 -16.36 16.40 19.44
CA ASP A 97 -17.70 16.14 19.99
C ASP A 97 -17.74 15.03 21.06
N GLY A 98 -16.58 14.54 21.54
CA GLY A 98 -16.49 13.48 22.56
C GLY A 98 -16.76 12.06 22.04
N SER A 99 -17.12 11.89 20.77
CA SER A 99 -17.39 10.58 20.18
C SER A 99 -16.10 9.80 19.90
N LYS A 100 -16.01 8.57 20.44
CA LYS A 100 -14.90 7.65 20.18
C LYS A 100 -15.02 7.13 18.76
N THR A 101 -14.10 7.49 17.88
CA THR A 101 -14.03 6.94 16.53
C THR A 101 -12.73 6.18 16.35
N ARG A 102 -12.82 4.88 16.01
CA ARG A 102 -11.64 4.16 15.51
C ARG A 102 -11.37 4.63 14.10
N ILE A 103 -10.17 5.13 13.86
CA ILE A 103 -9.67 5.30 12.50
C ILE A 103 -9.29 3.89 11.98
N ILE A 104 -10.30 3.10 11.60
CA ILE A 104 -10.06 1.85 10.86
C ILE A 104 -9.96 2.23 9.39
N LEU A 105 -8.72 2.45 8.92
CA LEU A 105 -8.43 2.63 7.50
C LEU A 105 -9.04 1.45 6.71
N GLY A 106 -9.96 1.76 5.77
CA GLY A 106 -10.62 0.79 4.90
C GLY A 106 -12.03 0.35 5.32
N LYS A 107 -12.47 0.60 6.56
CA LYS A 107 -13.87 0.41 6.97
C LYS A 107 -14.58 1.75 7.08
N THR A 108 -14.83 2.37 5.94
CA THR A 108 -15.80 3.47 5.89
C THR A 108 -17.20 2.92 6.18
N LYS A 109 -18.12 3.73 6.70
CA LYS A 109 -19.54 3.36 6.83
C LYS A 109 -20.11 2.84 5.48
N ALA A 110 -19.58 3.34 4.36
CA ALA A 110 -19.91 2.86 3.01
C ALA A 110 -19.38 1.44 2.71
N SER A 111 -18.13 1.14 3.09
CA SER A 111 -17.53 -0.19 2.95
C SER A 111 -18.31 -1.25 3.74
N GLU A 112 -18.75 -0.93 4.97
CA GLU A 112 -19.56 -1.84 5.78
C GLU A 112 -20.97 -2.08 5.21
N ARG A 113 -21.61 -1.04 4.66
CA ARG A 113 -22.90 -1.18 3.94
C ARG A 113 -22.76 -2.10 2.73
N THR A 114 -21.70 -1.93 1.95
CA THR A 114 -21.41 -2.79 0.79
C THR A 114 -21.16 -4.24 1.21
N ARG A 115 -20.40 -4.48 2.28
CA ARG A 115 -20.20 -5.83 2.84
C ARG A 115 -21.53 -6.49 3.22
N LYS A 116 -22.38 -5.80 4.00
CA LYS A 116 -23.72 -6.30 4.38
C LYS A 116 -24.60 -6.60 3.16
N ARG A 117 -24.53 -5.76 2.12
CA ARG A 117 -25.28 -5.96 0.86
C ARG A 117 -24.83 -7.22 0.13
N LEU A 118 -23.52 -7.43 -0.02
CA LEU A 118 -22.95 -8.60 -0.68
C LEU A 118 -23.25 -9.89 0.09
N GLU A 119 -23.17 -9.85 1.42
CA GLU A 119 -23.51 -10.99 2.28
C GLU A 119 -24.99 -11.37 2.14
N LYS A 120 -25.90 -10.39 2.14
CA LYS A 120 -27.33 -10.62 1.89
C LYS A 120 -27.59 -11.23 0.50
N GLN A 121 -26.88 -10.76 -0.53
CA GLN A 121 -26.99 -11.34 -1.88
C GLN A 121 -26.45 -12.77 -1.93
N SER A 122 -25.31 -13.06 -1.32
CA SER A 122 -24.73 -14.40 -1.24
C SER A 122 -25.68 -15.37 -0.54
N ARG A 123 -26.25 -14.97 0.61
CA ARG A 123 -27.22 -15.78 1.35
C ARG A 123 -28.48 -16.07 0.53
N LYS A 124 -29.01 -15.08 -0.21
CA LYS A 124 -30.13 -15.28 -1.14
C LYS A 124 -29.80 -16.28 -2.24
N ARG A 125 -28.58 -16.22 -2.81
CA ARG A 125 -28.12 -17.17 -3.84
C ARG A 125 -28.01 -18.59 -3.26
N GLN A 126 -27.46 -18.75 -2.07
CA GLN A 126 -27.36 -20.04 -1.38
C GLN A 126 -28.74 -20.66 -1.10
N VAL A 127 -29.70 -19.87 -0.61
CA VAL A 127 -31.08 -20.35 -0.36
C VAL A 127 -31.73 -20.82 -1.65
N LYS A 128 -31.65 -20.04 -2.74
CA LYS A 128 -32.19 -20.44 -4.05
C LYS A 128 -31.51 -21.70 -4.60
N ALA A 129 -30.19 -21.82 -4.46
CA ALA A 129 -29.45 -23.00 -4.90
C ALA A 129 -29.87 -24.26 -4.11
N ARG A 130 -30.02 -24.14 -2.78
CA ARG A 130 -30.53 -25.22 -1.93
C ARG A 130 -31.95 -25.63 -2.31
N ALA A 131 -32.84 -24.68 -2.54
CA ALA A 131 -34.22 -24.95 -2.97
C ALA A 131 -34.28 -25.65 -4.34
N LYS A 132 -33.49 -25.20 -5.33
CA LYS A 132 -33.38 -25.87 -6.63
C LYS A 132 -32.84 -27.30 -6.51
N LYS A 133 -31.85 -27.54 -5.66
CA LYS A 133 -31.30 -28.88 -5.42
C LYS A 133 -32.36 -29.81 -4.83
N LYS A 134 -33.15 -29.34 -3.86
CA LYS A 134 -34.26 -30.09 -3.25
C LYS A 134 -35.36 -30.43 -4.26
N ASN A 135 -35.73 -29.48 -5.14
CA ASN A 135 -36.74 -29.73 -6.17
C ASN A 135 -36.25 -30.68 -7.28
N LYS A 136 -34.94 -30.71 -7.56
CA LYS A 136 -34.35 -31.65 -8.52
C LYS A 136 -34.28 -33.07 -7.95
N SER A 137 -34.00 -33.23 -6.65
CA SER A 137 -34.00 -34.55 -5.99
C SER A 137 -35.40 -35.12 -5.77
N GLY A 138 -36.43 -34.27 -5.61
CA GLY A 138 -37.83 -34.70 -5.46
C GLY A 138 -38.57 -35.00 -6.77
N ARG A 139 -37.93 -34.81 -7.94
CA ARG A 139 -38.49 -35.13 -9.27
C ARG A 139 -37.95 -36.44 -9.86
N VAL A 140 -37.07 -37.14 -9.14
CA VAL A 140 -36.45 -38.42 -9.54
C VAL A 140 -36.90 -39.55 -8.59
N ALA A 141 -38.08 -39.38 -7.98
CA ALA A 141 -38.78 -40.41 -7.22
C ALA A 141 -40.15 -40.62 -7.85
#